data_AF-A0A6P6KWL3-F1
#
_entry.id   AF-A0A6P6KWL3-F1
#
_cell.length_a   1.000
_cell.length_b   1.000
_cell.length_c   1.000
_cell.angle_alpha   90.00
_cell.angle_beta   90.00
_cell.angle_gamma   90.00
#
_symmetry.space_group_name_H-M   'P 1'
#
loop_
_entity.id
_entity.type
_entity.pdbx_description
1 polymer ?
#
loop_
_entity_poly.entity_id
_entity_poly.type
_entity_poly.pdbx_seq_one_letter_code
_entity_poly.pdbx_strand_id
1 'polypeptide(L)'
;MAGKMKVADDCSYKTYSVCESAADSSSSRVEEDGESDGPAVFMCGKCKLPIGDSLSWGGSDDEQNQIMLKRITDNVVIDKEPFVSGTRKELGCLVVNLTCRGCCSELGIMYISTPKKLDYKRSLFCFNVENIESYVVGSPGKQVPELDKDKPVTLEYQSIVEQQMTEIKSLAVIIGQRLLEIENNLQCNSGK
;
A
#
# COMPACT_ATOMS: atom_id res chain seq x y z
N MET A 1 30.56 35.51 -64.81
CA MET A 1 29.32 36.08 -64.24
C MET A 1 28.17 35.12 -64.56
N ALA A 2 27.98 34.12 -63.71
CA ALA A 2 26.86 33.18 -63.74
C ALA A 2 25.71 33.81 -62.92
N GLY A 3 24.42 33.69 -63.19
CA GLY A 3 23.63 32.72 -63.96
C GLY A 3 22.39 32.43 -63.09
N LYS A 4 21.19 32.87 -63.50
CA LYS A 4 19.92 32.71 -62.76
C LYS A 4 19.52 31.22 -62.69
N MET A 5 18.93 30.79 -61.57
CA MET A 5 17.99 29.65 -61.55
C MET A 5 16.91 29.81 -60.47
N LYS A 6 15.72 29.27 -60.79
CA LYS A 6 14.39 29.36 -60.16
C LYS A 6 14.10 28.15 -59.24
N VAL A 7 13.23 28.37 -58.24
CA VAL A 7 12.13 27.48 -57.70
C VAL A 7 12.61 26.15 -57.07
N ALA A 8 12.13 25.65 -55.93
CA ALA A 8 10.77 25.22 -55.62
C ALA A 8 10.53 24.95 -54.13
N ASP A 9 9.26 25.12 -53.77
CA ASP A 9 8.54 24.57 -52.62
C ASP A 9 8.45 23.03 -52.74
N ASP A 10 8.69 22.30 -51.66
CA ASP A 10 8.13 20.94 -51.49
C ASP A 10 8.00 20.56 -50.00
N CYS A 11 6.77 20.69 -49.52
CA CYS A 11 6.29 20.14 -48.26
C CYS A 11 5.90 18.67 -48.49
N SER A 12 6.84 17.74 -48.31
CA SER A 12 6.57 16.31 -48.39
C SER A 12 6.00 15.78 -47.07
N TYR A 13 4.68 15.70 -46.99
CA TYR A 13 3.94 14.80 -46.10
C TYR A 13 4.42 13.35 -46.31
N LYS A 14 4.92 12.70 -45.26
CA LYS A 14 5.07 11.24 -45.23
C LYS A 14 4.44 10.67 -43.98
N THR A 15 3.22 10.18 -44.19
CA THR A 15 2.53 9.17 -43.40
C THR A 15 3.47 8.00 -43.15
N TYR A 16 3.65 7.60 -41.90
CA TYR A 16 4.26 6.31 -41.56
C TYR A 16 3.23 5.39 -40.93
N SER A 17 3.27 4.17 -41.46
CA SER A 17 2.35 3.06 -41.37
C SER A 17 2.24 2.49 -39.97
N VAL A 18 1.04 2.04 -39.62
CA VAL A 18 0.82 0.97 -38.64
C VAL A 18 1.52 -0.28 -39.16
N CYS A 19 2.34 -0.92 -38.32
CA CYS A 19 2.76 -2.30 -38.53
C CYS A 19 2.43 -3.12 -37.28
N GLU A 20 1.45 -3.99 -37.44
CA GLU A 20 1.15 -5.12 -36.58
C GLU A 20 2.09 -6.25 -36.97
N SER A 21 2.99 -6.64 -36.07
CA SER A 21 3.87 -7.80 -36.24
C SER A 21 3.97 -8.56 -34.93
N ALA A 22 3.25 -9.67 -34.87
CA ALA A 22 3.51 -10.73 -33.91
C ALA A 22 4.79 -11.47 -34.30
N ALA A 23 5.79 -11.47 -33.42
CA ALA A 23 6.85 -12.47 -33.40
C ALA A 23 7.53 -12.44 -32.02
N ASP A 24 7.05 -13.35 -31.19
CA ASP A 24 7.81 -14.17 -30.24
C ASP A 24 9.28 -13.75 -30.03
N SER A 25 9.55 -13.15 -28.88
CA SER A 25 10.88 -13.06 -28.31
C SER A 25 10.76 -13.46 -26.86
N SER A 26 11.12 -14.71 -26.62
CA SER A 26 11.32 -15.39 -25.36
C SER A 26 11.64 -14.41 -24.23
N SER A 27 10.60 -14.00 -23.51
CA SER A 27 10.72 -13.43 -22.18
C SER A 27 11.31 -14.54 -21.33
N SER A 28 12.61 -14.45 -21.03
CA SER A 28 13.20 -15.15 -19.90
C SER A 28 12.48 -14.64 -18.67
N ARG A 29 11.37 -15.30 -18.33
CA ARG A 29 10.74 -15.20 -17.03
C ARG A 29 11.76 -15.70 -16.03
N VAL A 30 12.52 -14.75 -15.49
CA VAL A 30 12.93 -14.87 -14.10
C VAL A 30 11.62 -14.90 -13.33
N GLU A 31 11.14 -16.10 -13.04
CA GLU A 31 10.19 -16.33 -11.97
C GLU A 31 10.93 -15.94 -10.68
N GLU A 32 11.01 -14.63 -10.41
CA GLU A 32 11.19 -14.17 -9.04
C GLU A 32 9.92 -14.61 -8.33
N ASP A 33 10.05 -15.67 -7.53
CA ASP A 33 9.15 -16.01 -6.43
C ASP A 33 9.26 -14.92 -5.33
N GLY A 34 9.09 -13.67 -5.76
CA GLY A 34 9.15 -12.48 -4.95
C GLY A 34 7.74 -12.15 -4.55
N GLU A 35 7.38 -12.51 -3.32
CA GLU A 35 6.23 -11.91 -2.66
C GLU A 35 6.34 -10.39 -2.83
N SER A 36 5.46 -9.82 -3.68
CA SER A 36 5.49 -8.40 -4.00
C SER A 36 5.45 -7.64 -2.69
N ASP A 37 6.54 -6.93 -2.39
CA ASP A 37 6.64 -6.15 -1.17
C ASP A 37 5.41 -5.23 -1.11
N GLY A 38 4.76 -5.17 0.06
CA GLY A 38 3.52 -4.41 0.24
C GLY A 38 3.71 -2.92 -0.12
N PRO A 39 2.63 -2.14 -0.22
CA PRO A 39 2.77 -0.70 -0.45
C PRO A 39 3.64 -0.07 0.64
N ALA A 40 4.51 0.85 0.24
CA ALA A 40 5.40 1.57 1.14
C ALA A 40 4.85 2.96 1.44
N VAL A 41 4.91 3.36 2.71
CA VAL A 41 4.62 4.72 3.18
C VAL A 41 5.94 5.45 3.33
N PHE A 42 6.04 6.63 2.73
CA PHE A 42 7.19 7.52 2.90
C PHE A 42 6.91 8.54 4.01
N MET A 43 7.88 8.75 4.89
CA MET A 43 7.77 9.60 6.07
C MET A 43 8.94 10.59 6.13
N CYS A 44 8.72 11.74 6.77
CA CYS A 44 9.81 12.66 7.09
C CYS A 44 10.86 11.95 7.98
N GLY A 45 12.14 11.97 7.59
CA GLY A 45 13.21 11.31 8.33
C GLY A 45 13.37 11.82 9.76
N LYS A 46 13.02 13.09 10.03
CA LYS A 46 13.19 13.73 11.35
C LYS A 46 12.03 13.50 12.32
N CYS A 47 10.78 13.65 11.87
CA CYS A 47 9.60 13.60 12.75
C CYS A 47 8.61 12.46 12.42
N LYS A 48 8.93 11.63 11.43
CA LYS A 48 8.12 10.50 10.95
C LYS A 48 6.71 10.86 10.46
N LEU A 49 6.44 12.15 10.23
CA LEU A 49 5.17 12.58 9.66
C LEU A 49 5.04 12.00 8.23
N PRO A 50 3.96 11.28 7.89
CA PRO A 50 3.79 10.67 6.57
C PRO A 50 3.70 11.74 5.49
N ILE A 51 4.43 11.58 4.39
CA ILE A 51 4.50 12.56 3.28
C ILE A 51 3.87 12.04 2.00
N GLY A 52 3.79 10.72 1.82
CA GLY A 52 3.21 10.07 0.64
C GLY A 52 3.40 8.55 0.69
N ASP A 53 3.12 7.89 -0.43
CA ASP A 53 3.19 6.43 -0.53
C ASP A 53 3.52 5.98 -1.97
N SER A 54 3.92 4.71 -2.09
CA SER A 54 4.33 4.10 -3.36
C SER A 54 3.20 3.93 -4.38
N LEU A 55 1.92 4.08 -4.00
CA LEU A 55 0.80 4.06 -4.96
C LEU A 55 0.76 5.33 -5.83
N SER A 56 1.57 6.33 -5.49
CA SER A 56 1.78 7.54 -6.27
C SER A 56 3.12 7.58 -7.00
N TRP A 57 3.85 6.46 -7.08
CA TRP A 57 5.20 6.40 -7.65
C TRP A 57 5.29 7.02 -9.06
N GLY A 58 6.30 7.88 -9.22
CA GLY A 58 6.67 8.56 -10.46
C GLY A 58 8.02 8.12 -11.02
N GLY A 59 8.91 7.57 -10.20
CA GLY A 59 10.25 7.09 -10.59
C GLY A 59 11.30 7.38 -9.53
N SER A 60 12.56 7.06 -9.82
CA SER A 60 13.73 7.45 -9.04
C SER A 60 14.75 8.20 -9.91
N ASP A 61 15.60 8.98 -9.26
CA ASP A 61 16.81 9.52 -9.85
C ASP A 61 17.99 9.15 -8.95
N ASP A 62 18.74 8.14 -9.40
CA ASP A 62 19.87 7.59 -8.64
C ASP A 62 21.07 8.56 -8.62
N GLU A 63 21.19 9.46 -9.61
CA GLU A 63 22.29 10.44 -9.64
C GLU A 63 22.14 11.52 -8.56
N GLN A 64 20.90 11.93 -8.28
CA GLN A 64 20.58 12.90 -7.23
C GLN A 64 20.09 12.25 -5.94
N ASN A 65 20.03 10.90 -5.90
CA ASN A 65 19.51 10.13 -4.78
C ASN A 65 18.11 10.60 -4.35
N GLN A 66 17.20 10.67 -5.33
CA GLN A 66 15.83 11.15 -5.16
C GLN A 66 14.80 10.11 -5.58
N ILE A 67 13.66 10.11 -4.90
CA ILE A 67 12.43 9.47 -5.39
C ILE A 67 11.46 10.52 -5.89
N MET A 68 10.57 10.14 -6.81
CA MET A 68 9.57 11.02 -7.39
C MET A 68 8.18 10.48 -7.13
N LEU A 69 7.31 11.32 -6.57
CA LEU A 69 5.90 11.00 -6.36
C LEU A 69 5.01 11.93 -7.19
N LYS A 70 3.89 11.40 -7.67
CA LYS A 70 2.84 12.14 -8.39
C LYS A 70 1.88 12.86 -7.43
N ARG A 71 1.76 12.37 -6.20
CA ARG A 71 0.88 12.91 -5.16
C ARG A 71 1.60 12.90 -3.82
N ILE A 72 1.23 13.86 -2.98
CA ILE A 72 1.72 14.03 -1.61
C ILE A 72 0.53 14.22 -0.68
N THR A 73 0.78 14.06 0.62
CA THR A 73 -0.20 14.45 1.64
C THR A 73 -0.07 15.94 1.96
N ASP A 74 -1.05 16.49 2.69
CA ASP A 74 -0.98 17.87 3.21
C ASP A 74 0.16 18.08 4.21
N ASN A 75 0.85 17.03 4.64
CA ASN A 75 2.00 17.15 5.54
C ASN A 75 3.27 17.70 4.87
N VAL A 76 3.24 17.89 3.55
CA VAL A 76 4.31 18.55 2.79
C VAL A 76 3.85 19.97 2.44
N VAL A 77 4.70 20.94 2.71
CA VAL A 77 4.51 22.34 2.33
C VAL A 77 5.35 22.62 1.10
N ILE A 78 4.70 23.19 0.08
CA ILE A 78 5.37 23.69 -1.13
C ILE A 78 5.67 25.15 -0.89
N ASP A 79 6.94 25.51 -0.95
CA ASP A 79 7.36 26.90 -0.76
C ASP A 79 6.81 27.81 -1.87
N LYS A 80 6.50 29.06 -1.52
CA LYS A 80 5.87 30.02 -2.44
C LYS A 80 6.87 30.66 -3.41
N GLU A 81 8.14 30.70 -3.04
CA GLU A 81 9.17 31.42 -3.77
C GLU A 81 10.01 30.43 -4.58
N PRO A 82 9.87 30.41 -5.92
CA PRO A 82 10.70 29.59 -6.77
C PRO A 82 12.10 30.18 -6.91
N PHE A 83 13.10 29.31 -7.07
CA PHE A 83 14.49 29.69 -7.31
C PHE A 83 15.10 28.88 -8.46
N VAL A 84 16.20 29.39 -9.02
CA VAL A 84 16.95 28.69 -10.06
C VAL A 84 17.94 27.75 -9.38
N SER A 85 17.85 26.46 -9.70
CA SER A 85 18.71 25.46 -9.08
C SER A 85 20.16 25.61 -9.58
N GLY A 86 21.10 25.62 -8.63
CA GLY A 86 22.46 26.13 -8.87
C GLY A 86 23.47 25.12 -9.42
N THR A 87 23.13 23.83 -9.48
CA THR A 87 24.11 22.82 -9.88
C THR A 87 24.17 22.62 -11.40
N ARG A 88 25.40 22.43 -11.93
CA ARG A 88 25.68 22.19 -13.36
C ARG A 88 24.87 21.03 -13.96
N LYS A 89 24.42 20.08 -13.12
CA LYS A 89 23.61 18.93 -13.51
C LYS A 89 22.15 19.29 -13.79
N GLU A 90 21.59 20.24 -13.05
CA GLU A 90 20.19 20.64 -13.15
C GLU A 90 19.94 21.71 -14.23
N LEU A 91 20.97 22.15 -14.94
CA LEU A 91 20.88 23.10 -16.07
C LEU A 91 20.13 24.41 -15.78
N GLY A 92 20.03 24.84 -14.52
CA GLY A 92 19.28 26.04 -14.16
C GLY A 92 17.76 25.88 -14.26
N CYS A 93 17.23 24.73 -13.82
CA CYS A 93 15.79 24.56 -13.67
C CYS A 93 15.20 25.56 -12.68
N LEU A 94 13.93 25.95 -12.90
CA LEU A 94 13.14 26.67 -11.90
C LEU A 94 12.49 25.65 -10.98
N VAL A 95 12.77 25.75 -9.68
CA VAL A 95 12.33 24.78 -8.67
C VAL A 95 11.73 25.49 -7.45
N VAL A 96 10.96 24.76 -6.66
CA VAL A 96 10.51 25.16 -5.32
C VAL A 96 10.87 24.09 -4.30
N ASN A 97 11.14 24.51 -3.07
CA ASN A 97 11.43 23.59 -1.98
C ASN A 97 10.16 22.90 -1.47
N LEU A 98 10.36 21.67 -0.98
CA LEU A 98 9.37 20.88 -0.27
C LEU A 98 9.84 20.75 1.18
N THR A 99 9.01 21.19 2.12
CA THR A 99 9.32 21.16 3.55
C THR A 99 8.28 20.36 4.34
N CYS A 100 8.72 19.75 5.44
CA CYS A 100 7.83 19.01 6.32
C CYS A 100 6.98 19.98 7.16
N ARG A 101 5.65 19.86 7.12
CA ARG A 101 4.74 20.67 7.95
C ARG A 101 4.98 20.48 9.46
N GLY A 102 5.40 19.28 9.89
CA GLY A 102 5.57 18.95 11.30
C GLY A 102 6.81 19.56 11.95
N CYS A 103 7.95 19.49 11.27
CA CYS A 103 9.24 19.90 11.85
C CYS A 103 10.02 20.93 11.02
N CYS A 104 9.42 21.42 9.93
CA CYS A 104 10.00 22.41 9.01
C CYS A 104 11.33 21.99 8.37
N SER A 105 11.71 20.71 8.41
CA SER A 105 12.90 20.22 7.73
C SER A 105 12.67 20.18 6.22
N GLU A 106 13.74 20.38 5.45
CA GLU A 106 13.74 20.15 4.02
C GLU A 106 13.49 18.67 3.72
N LEU A 107 12.69 18.39 2.69
CA LEU A 107 12.38 17.05 2.20
C LEU A 107 12.87 16.84 0.77
N GLY A 108 12.91 17.91 -0.04
CA GLY A 108 13.34 17.87 -1.43
C GLY A 108 12.81 19.05 -2.22
N ILE A 109 12.55 18.85 -3.51
CA ILE A 109 12.20 19.92 -4.47
C ILE A 109 11.12 19.47 -5.45
N MET A 110 10.44 20.43 -6.06
CA MET A 110 9.56 20.20 -7.21
C MET A 110 10.01 21.07 -8.39
N TYR A 111 10.15 20.45 -9.56
CA TYR A 111 10.56 21.14 -10.78
C TYR A 111 9.37 21.80 -11.45
N ILE A 112 9.44 23.13 -11.60
CA ILE A 112 8.43 23.95 -12.30
C ILE A 112 8.77 24.01 -13.79
N SER A 113 10.01 24.38 -14.10
CA SER A 113 10.48 24.53 -15.48
C SER A 113 11.74 23.70 -15.70
N THR A 114 11.69 22.85 -16.73
CA THR A 114 12.75 21.90 -17.08
C THR A 114 13.17 22.04 -18.55
N PRO A 115 14.44 21.77 -18.88
CA PRO A 115 14.82 21.46 -20.25
C PRO A 115 14.26 20.09 -20.67
N LYS A 116 14.13 19.85 -21.99
CA LYS A 116 13.55 18.61 -22.55
C LYS A 116 14.10 17.31 -21.94
N LYS A 117 15.40 17.29 -21.62
CA LYS A 117 16.06 16.11 -21.02
C LYS A 117 15.61 15.80 -19.57
N LEU A 118 15.01 16.76 -18.87
CA LEU A 118 14.51 16.63 -17.49
C LEU A 118 12.97 16.73 -17.42
N ASP A 119 12.27 16.72 -18.56
CA ASP A 119 10.80 16.83 -18.59
C ASP A 119 10.09 15.70 -17.83
N TYR A 120 10.75 14.55 -17.65
CA TYR A 120 10.23 13.45 -16.83
C TYR A 120 10.11 13.80 -15.34
N LYS A 121 10.85 14.81 -14.85
CA LYS A 121 10.77 15.30 -13.46
C LYS A 121 9.76 16.43 -13.26
N ARG A 122 9.35 17.10 -14.35
CA ARG A 122 8.52 18.30 -14.28
C ARG A 122 7.20 17.99 -13.59
N SER A 123 6.81 18.85 -12.64
CA SER A 123 5.56 18.73 -11.88
C SER A 123 5.46 17.43 -11.06
N LEU A 124 6.58 16.78 -10.74
CA LEU A 124 6.66 15.71 -9.75
C LEU A 124 7.28 16.23 -8.46
N PHE A 125 6.92 15.59 -7.35
CA PHE A 125 7.50 15.85 -6.04
C PHE A 125 8.75 14.99 -5.87
N CYS A 126 9.92 15.60 -5.95
CA CYS A 126 11.21 14.93 -5.82
C CYS A 126 11.70 15.00 -4.37
N PHE A 127 11.79 13.86 -3.69
CA PHE A 127 12.23 13.76 -2.31
C PHE A 127 13.65 13.21 -2.23
N ASN A 128 14.52 13.87 -1.47
CA ASN A 128 15.87 13.39 -1.21
C ASN A 128 15.78 12.17 -0.28
N VAL A 129 16.36 11.04 -0.68
CA VAL A 129 16.29 9.78 0.08
C VAL A 129 16.88 9.94 1.48
N GLU A 130 17.89 10.78 1.66
CA GLU A 130 18.48 11.09 2.98
C GLU A 130 17.53 11.80 3.95
N ASN A 131 16.51 12.49 3.45
CA ASN A 131 15.58 13.30 4.25
C ASN A 131 14.27 12.56 4.58
N ILE A 132 14.11 11.33 4.08
CA ILE A 132 12.88 10.55 4.21
C ILE A 132 13.18 9.13 4.70
N GLU A 133 12.16 8.46 5.22
CA GLU A 133 12.18 7.04 5.54
C GLU A 133 11.02 6.32 4.86
N SER A 134 11.14 5.01 4.70
CA SER A 134 10.09 4.17 4.14
C SER A 134 9.65 3.09 5.13
N TYR A 135 8.36 2.79 5.13
CA TYR A 135 7.76 1.69 5.88
C TYR A 135 6.88 0.87 4.95
N VAL A 136 7.22 -0.40 4.76
CA VAL A 136 6.40 -1.35 3.99
C VAL A 136 5.25 -1.83 4.86
N VAL A 137 4.01 -1.63 4.41
CA VAL A 137 2.82 -2.03 5.17
C VAL A 137 2.78 -3.54 5.30
N GLY A 138 2.67 -4.03 6.53
CA GLY A 138 2.61 -5.47 6.83
C GLY A 138 3.97 -6.16 7.01
N SER A 139 5.08 -5.41 6.94
CA SER A 139 6.44 -5.92 7.12
C SER A 139 6.85 -6.31 8.56
N PRO A 140 6.35 -5.71 9.66
CA PRO A 140 6.78 -6.12 11.00
C PRO A 140 6.26 -7.52 11.36
N GLY A 141 7.08 -8.27 12.10
CA GLY A 141 6.79 -9.64 12.54
C GLY A 141 5.34 -9.79 13.01
N LYS A 142 4.58 -10.58 12.26
CA LYS A 142 3.15 -10.82 12.47
C LYS A 142 2.97 -11.48 13.85
N GLN A 143 2.54 -10.72 14.84
CA GLN A 143 1.97 -11.28 16.06
C GLN A 143 0.48 -11.49 15.80
N VAL A 144 0.11 -12.73 15.51
CA VAL A 144 -1.29 -13.13 15.51
C VAL A 144 -1.66 -13.37 16.97
N PRO A 145 -2.79 -12.85 17.46
CA PRO A 145 -3.29 -13.23 18.77
C PRO A 145 -3.33 -14.74 18.87
N GLU A 146 -2.71 -15.31 19.91
CA GLU A 146 -2.80 -16.73 20.22
C GLU A 146 -4.22 -16.99 20.72
N LEU A 147 -5.15 -17.10 19.76
CA LEU A 147 -6.50 -17.54 20.04
C LEU A 147 -6.41 -19.04 20.26
N ASP A 148 -6.80 -19.49 21.45
CA ASP A 148 -7.06 -20.92 21.69
C ASP A 148 -7.92 -21.43 20.53
N LYS A 149 -7.45 -22.49 19.87
CA LYS A 149 -8.14 -23.09 18.71
C LYS A 149 -9.48 -23.71 19.09
N ASP A 150 -9.76 -23.80 20.39
CA ASP A 150 -11.02 -24.24 20.90
C ASP A 150 -12.11 -23.21 20.57
N LYS A 151 -13.23 -23.73 20.09
CA LYS A 151 -14.35 -22.95 19.57
C LYS A 151 -14.67 -21.80 20.54
N PRO A 152 -14.65 -20.53 20.10
CA PRO A 152 -14.88 -19.42 20.99
C PRO A 152 -16.23 -19.59 21.69
N VAL A 153 -16.26 -19.37 23.00
CA VAL A 153 -17.51 -19.35 23.76
C VAL A 153 -18.28 -18.12 23.30
N THR A 154 -19.19 -18.32 22.35
CA THR A 154 -20.09 -17.27 21.87
C THR A 154 -21.39 -17.29 22.68
N LEU A 155 -22.14 -16.20 22.64
CA LEU A 155 -23.47 -16.13 23.28
C LEU A 155 -24.42 -17.17 22.70
N GLU A 156 -24.30 -17.49 21.42
CA GLU A 156 -25.04 -18.57 20.77
C GLU A 156 -24.66 -19.93 21.36
N TYR A 157 -23.37 -20.19 21.56
CA TYR A 157 -22.91 -21.42 22.22
C TYR A 157 -23.43 -21.53 23.66
N GLN A 158 -23.43 -20.43 24.42
CA GLN A 158 -24.03 -20.41 25.76
C GLN A 158 -25.51 -20.79 25.74
N SER A 159 -26.31 -20.20 24.84
CA SER A 159 -27.74 -20.49 24.74
C SER A 159 -28.02 -21.97 24.42
N ILE A 160 -27.18 -22.58 23.57
CA ILE A 160 -27.27 -24.01 23.22
C ILE A 160 -26.95 -24.88 24.43
N VAL A 161 -25.87 -24.58 25.16
CA VAL A 161 -25.48 -25.34 26.37
C VAL A 161 -26.54 -25.20 27.46
N GLU A 162 -27.12 -24.00 27.65
CA GLU A 162 -28.21 -23.78 28.61
C GLU A 162 -29.47 -24.57 28.26
N GLN A 163 -29.83 -24.62 26.98
CA GLN A 163 -30.94 -25.45 26.51
C GLN A 163 -30.68 -26.93 26.77
N GLN A 164 -29.50 -27.44 26.38
CA GLN A 164 -29.12 -28.83 26.61
C GLN A 164 -29.07 -29.18 28.10
N MET A 165 -28.57 -28.28 28.95
CA MET A 165 -28.59 -28.45 30.41
C MET A 165 -30.01 -28.51 30.97
N THR A 166 -30.93 -27.74 30.41
CA THR A 166 -32.34 -27.75 30.82
C THR A 166 -33.02 -29.07 30.45
N GLU A 167 -32.76 -29.58 29.24
CA GLU A 167 -33.24 -30.89 28.78
C GLU A 167 -32.69 -32.02 29.67
N ILE A 168 -31.38 -32.03 29.94
CA ILE A 168 -30.75 -33.04 30.81
C ILE A 168 -31.32 -32.99 32.23
N LYS A 169 -31.52 -31.80 32.79
CA LYS A 169 -32.14 -31.65 34.12
C LYS A 169 -33.55 -32.24 34.15
N SER A 170 -34.35 -32.00 33.11
CA SER A 170 -35.71 -32.55 33.02
C SER A 170 -35.71 -34.08 33.01
N LEU A 171 -34.82 -34.68 32.23
CA LEU A 171 -34.66 -36.14 32.15
C LEU A 171 -34.20 -36.73 33.48
N ALA A 172 -33.25 -36.09 34.16
CA ALA A 172 -32.77 -36.53 35.47
C ALA A 172 -33.88 -36.53 36.53
N VAL A 173 -34.75 -35.52 36.55
CA VAL A 173 -35.91 -35.47 37.46
C VAL A 173 -36.88 -36.62 37.18
N ILE A 174 -37.19 -36.88 35.92
CA ILE A 174 -38.10 -37.98 35.52
C ILE A 174 -37.53 -39.34 35.96
N ILE A 175 -36.23 -39.56 35.72
CA ILE A 175 -35.56 -40.80 36.13
C ILE A 175 -35.60 -40.93 37.66
N GLY A 176 -35.30 -39.87 38.40
CA GLY A 176 -35.36 -39.86 39.86
C GLY A 176 -36.75 -40.21 40.40
N GLN A 177 -37.81 -39.66 39.81
CA GLN A 177 -39.20 -39.99 40.18
C GLN A 177 -39.53 -41.47 39.94
N ARG A 178 -39.17 -42.00 38.76
CA ARG A 178 -39.41 -43.42 38.43
C ARG A 178 -38.65 -44.36 39.34
N LEU A 179 -37.42 -44.01 39.73
CA LEU A 179 -36.64 -44.80 40.68
C LEU A 179 -37.30 -44.82 42.06
N LEU A 180 -37.76 -43.67 42.57
CA LEU A 180 -38.49 -43.60 43.84
C LEU A 180 -39.78 -44.44 43.82
N GLU A 181 -40.51 -44.42 42.71
CA GLU A 181 -41.70 -45.27 42.56
C GLU A 181 -41.35 -46.75 42.60
N ILE A 182 -40.27 -47.18 41.93
CA ILE A 182 -39.80 -48.57 41.94
C ILE A 182 -39.35 -48.97 43.34
N GLU A 183 -38.55 -48.12 44.02
CA GLU A 183 -38.08 -48.36 45.38
C GLU A 183 -39.24 -48.55 46.37
N ASN A 184 -40.25 -47.66 46.32
CA ASN A 184 -41.44 -47.77 47.15
C ASN A 184 -42.24 -49.07 46.88
N ASN A 185 -42.41 -49.45 45.62
CA ASN A 185 -43.09 -50.71 45.26
C ASN A 185 -42.33 -51.95 45.76
N LEU A 186 -41.00 -51.94 45.68
CA LEU A 186 -40.16 -53.02 46.21
C LEU A 186 -40.24 -53.10 47.74
N GLN A 187 -40.24 -51.97 48.44
CA GLN A 187 -40.38 -51.91 49.90
C GLN A 187 -41.75 -52.42 50.37
N CYS A 188 -42.84 -52.08 49.67
CA CYS A 188 -44.17 -52.60 49.98
C CYS A 188 -44.33 -54.11 49.70
N ASN A 189 -43.61 -54.65 48.70
CA ASN A 189 -43.66 -56.07 48.35
C ASN A 189 -42.76 -56.94 49.23
N SER A 190 -41.73 -56.39 49.87
CA SER A 190 -40.81 -57.12 50.74
C SER A 190 -41.29 -57.26 52.20
N GLY A 191 -42.48 -56.70 52.52
CA GLY A 191 -43.11 -56.76 53.85
C GLY A 191 -44.33 -57.68 53.95
N LYS A 192 -44.51 -58.62 53.01
CA LYS A 192 -45.52 -59.69 53.05
C LYS A 192 -44.87 -61.06 53.13
#